data_AF-A0A1Y2FXV7-F1
#
_entry.id   AF-A0A1Y2FXV7-F1
#
_cell.length_a   1.000
_cell.length_b   1.000
_cell.length_c   1.000
_cell.angle_alpha   90.00
_cell.angle_beta   90.00
_cell.angle_gamma   90.00
#
_symmetry.space_group_name_H-M   'P 1'
#
loop_
_entity.id
_entity.type
_entity.pdbx_description
1 polymer ?
#
loop_
_entity_poly.entity_id
_entity_poly.type
_entity_poly.pdbx_seq_one_letter_code
_entity_poly.pdbx_strand_id
1 'polypeptide(L)'
;MAPCAVCDKANSTKQCGRCKAETYCSVECQTSAWKAGHKKTCGKPAPVAVEPEEEDDKEGEVEDLTSTQAQELSPWLIPGRITFWHWPEGAFTPKQHFSAKMAMTTLATEDVGSLDMATLEDLRDPHLTSSPAAMLDPSIRMYRLLKIIRLWWLGTVQSLTPAGQEELRNRLKSIHKSTYTDDELKDPKSASDALLKRLQADVAGVLGDLVAPKVKQGWEAIGRLYVEVQSIAGMPRTAEDLRGVKDNIEFVEMLARMDARQKGGKA
;
A
#
# COMPACT_ATOMS: atom_id res chain seq x y z
N MET A 1 45.36 1.29 -2.45
CA MET A 1 44.83 1.89 -1.20
C MET A 1 44.27 3.25 -1.54
N ALA A 2 43.05 3.56 -1.13
CA ALA A 2 42.42 4.84 -1.43
C ALA A 2 42.95 5.94 -0.48
N PRO A 3 43.02 7.21 -0.92
CA PRO A 3 43.41 8.32 -0.06
C PRO A 3 42.35 8.62 1.01
N CYS A 4 42.76 9.25 2.11
CA CYS A 4 41.83 9.68 3.16
C CYS A 4 40.99 10.84 2.65
N ALA A 5 39.65 10.74 2.68
CA ALA A 5 38.75 11.80 2.21
C ALA A 5 38.82 13.13 2.99
N VAL A 6 39.63 13.21 4.05
CA VAL A 6 39.80 14.42 4.88
C VAL A 6 41.20 15.01 4.81
N CYS A 7 42.24 14.18 4.71
CA CYS A 7 43.63 14.63 4.80
C CYS A 7 44.54 14.08 3.70
N ASP A 8 43.96 13.40 2.71
CA ASP A 8 44.59 12.88 1.49
C ASP A 8 45.77 11.93 1.69
N LYS A 9 46.02 11.47 2.91
CA LYS A 9 47.04 10.44 3.20
C LYS A 9 46.68 9.13 2.51
N ALA A 10 47.64 8.54 1.81
CA ALA A 10 47.48 7.32 1.02
C ALA A 10 47.32 6.03 1.84
N ASN A 11 47.40 6.11 3.18
CA ASN A 11 47.37 4.96 4.08
C ASN A 11 45.98 4.69 4.71
N SER A 12 44.89 4.98 4.00
CA SER A 12 43.55 4.74 4.54
C SER A 12 43.18 3.27 4.51
N THR A 13 42.89 2.72 5.70
CA THR A 13 42.49 1.32 5.88
C THR A 13 41.03 1.17 6.32
N LYS A 14 40.37 2.27 6.71
CA LYS A 14 39.01 2.25 7.26
C LYS A 14 38.02 2.80 6.24
N GLN A 15 36.94 2.08 6.00
CA GLN A 15 35.84 2.54 5.15
C GLN A 15 34.65 2.96 5.99
N CYS A 16 33.79 3.85 5.46
CA CYS A 16 32.52 4.15 6.10
C CYS A 16 31.66 2.88 6.23
N GLY A 17 31.31 2.47 7.46
CA GLY A 17 30.54 1.24 7.69
C GLY A 17 29.14 1.22 7.08
N ARG A 18 28.58 2.39 6.74
CA ARG A 18 27.23 2.53 6.17
C ARG A 18 27.22 2.50 4.65
N CYS A 19 28.00 3.38 3.99
CA CYS A 19 27.99 3.48 2.52
C CYS A 19 29.17 2.78 1.85
N LYS A 20 30.24 2.47 2.58
CA LYS A 20 31.53 1.93 2.07
C LYS A 20 32.18 2.76 0.95
N ALA A 21 31.67 3.95 0.64
CA ALA A 21 32.11 4.78 -0.48
C ALA A 21 33.33 5.67 -0.17
N GLU A 22 33.45 6.17 1.06
CA GLU A 22 34.60 6.98 1.49
C GLU A 22 35.54 6.20 2.41
N THR A 23 36.84 6.44 2.26
CA THR A 23 37.91 5.85 3.06
C THR A 23 38.62 6.88 3.94
N TYR A 24 39.02 6.46 5.13
CA TYR A 24 39.65 7.29 6.14
C TYR A 24 40.86 6.59 6.77
N CYS A 25 41.87 7.38 7.15
CA CYS A 25 43.03 6.88 7.88
C CYS A 25 42.76 6.67 9.37
N SER A 26 41.75 7.35 9.95
CA SER A 26 41.39 7.26 11.36
C SER A 26 39.89 7.53 11.60
N VAL A 27 39.41 7.15 12.80
CA VAL A 27 38.03 7.42 13.24
C VAL A 27 37.80 8.92 13.41
N GLU A 28 38.84 9.68 13.73
CA GLU A 28 38.79 11.14 13.83
C GLU A 28 38.49 11.77 12.47
N CYS A 29 39.17 11.32 11.41
CA CYS A 29 38.89 11.77 10.04
C CYS A 29 37.46 11.40 9.62
N GLN A 30 37.00 10.18 9.91
CA GLN A 30 35.61 9.78 9.65
C GLN A 30 34.59 10.68 10.37
N THR A 31 34.84 11.01 11.64
CA THR A 31 33.95 11.85 12.45
C THR A 31 33.95 13.30 11.95
N SER A 32 35.11 13.81 11.53
CA SER A 32 35.25 15.13 10.94
C SER A 32 34.46 15.23 9.62
N ALA A 33 34.64 14.26 8.71
CA ALA A 33 33.85 14.17 7.47
C ALA A 33 32.34 14.08 7.74
N TRP A 34 31.94 13.31 8.77
CA TRP A 34 30.54 13.19 9.18
C TRP A 34 29.93 14.54 9.56
N LYS A 35 30.66 15.36 10.32
CA LYS A 35 30.24 16.71 10.71
C LYS A 35 30.28 17.68 9.54
N ALA A 36 31.28 17.58 8.67
CA ALA A 36 31.49 18.44 7.52
C ALA A 36 30.40 18.29 6.43
N GLY A 37 29.77 17.12 6.34
CA GLY A 37 28.64 16.97 5.41
C GLY A 37 28.36 15.54 4.95
N HIS A 38 29.27 14.59 5.18
CA HIS A 38 29.11 13.21 4.71
C HIS A 38 27.77 12.60 5.14
N LYS A 39 27.25 12.96 6.32
CA LYS A 39 25.93 12.49 6.79
C LYS A 39 24.76 12.76 5.81
N LYS A 40 24.88 13.78 4.95
CA LYS A 40 23.85 14.18 3.99
C LYS A 40 23.92 13.38 2.67
N THR A 41 25.07 12.79 2.38
CA THR A 41 25.36 12.03 1.15
C THR A 41 25.58 10.54 1.42
N CYS A 42 25.81 10.15 2.67
CA CYS A 42 26.02 8.77 3.08
C CYS A 42 24.82 7.87 2.74
N GLY A 43 25.05 6.87 1.88
CA GLY A 43 24.04 5.89 1.47
C GLY A 43 23.18 6.32 0.28
N LYS A 44 23.49 7.47 -0.35
CA LYS A 44 22.95 7.78 -1.66
C LYS A 44 23.78 7.04 -2.72
N PRO A 45 23.16 6.45 -3.75
CA PRO A 45 23.91 5.90 -4.88
C PRO A 45 24.78 7.02 -5.46
N ALA A 46 26.06 6.75 -5.69
CA ALA A 46 26.92 7.72 -6.36
C ALA A 46 26.32 8.00 -7.75
N PRO A 47 26.32 9.24 -8.25
CA PRO A 47 25.98 9.50 -9.64
C PRO A 47 27.02 8.75 -10.48
N VAL A 48 26.59 7.65 -11.09
CA VAL A 48 27.44 6.89 -12.00
C VAL A 48 27.73 7.82 -13.17
N ALA A 49 29.00 8.18 -13.34
CA ALA A 49 29.46 8.77 -14.59
C ALA A 49 29.31 7.68 -15.63
N VAL A 50 28.26 7.80 -16.45
CA VAL A 50 27.95 6.87 -17.53
C VAL A 50 29.02 7.08 -18.60
N GLU A 51 30.02 6.19 -18.62
CA GLU A 51 30.73 5.90 -19.86
C GLU A 51 29.77 5.16 -20.79
N PRO A 52 29.73 5.47 -22.09
CA PRO A 52 28.78 4.85 -23.01
C PRO A 52 29.23 3.41 -23.29
N GLU A 53 28.67 2.48 -22.53
CA GLU A 53 28.70 1.05 -22.87
C GLU A 53 27.47 0.73 -23.72
N GLU A 54 27.70 0.10 -24.87
CA GLU A 54 26.70 -0.44 -25.78
C GLU A 54 26.00 -1.62 -25.07
N GLU A 55 24.84 -1.39 -24.48
CA GLU A 55 24.00 -2.44 -23.91
C GLU A 55 22.90 -2.86 -24.91
N ASP A 56 22.88 -4.16 -25.16
CA ASP A 56 21.95 -4.93 -25.97
C ASP A 56 20.55 -4.88 -25.35
N ASP A 57 19.65 -4.14 -26.02
CA ASP A 57 18.26 -3.90 -25.67
C ASP A 57 17.44 -5.21 -25.59
N LYS A 58 17.22 -5.68 -24.36
CA LYS A 58 15.99 -6.38 -24.00
C LYS A 58 15.40 -5.78 -22.73
N GLU A 59 15.06 -4.50 -22.81
CA GLU A 59 14.07 -3.88 -21.94
C GLU A 59 12.74 -4.62 -22.16
N GLY A 60 12.35 -5.42 -21.17
CA GLY A 60 10.95 -5.81 -21.02
C GLY A 60 10.15 -4.53 -20.84
N GLU A 61 9.41 -4.17 -21.88
CA GLU A 61 8.45 -3.08 -21.96
C GLU A 61 7.56 -3.07 -20.71
N VAL A 62 7.99 -2.33 -19.68
CA VAL A 62 7.12 -1.90 -18.60
C VAL A 62 6.24 -0.86 -19.24
N GLU A 63 5.06 -1.28 -19.69
CA GLU A 63 4.03 -0.38 -20.19
C GLU A 63 3.84 0.74 -19.17
N ASP A 64 4.47 1.87 -19.45
CA ASP A 64 4.19 3.15 -18.84
C ASP A 64 2.75 3.44 -19.24
N LEU A 65 1.81 3.07 -18.37
CA LEU A 65 0.40 3.45 -18.47
C LEU A 65 0.39 4.97 -18.49
N THR A 66 0.49 5.49 -19.72
CA THR A 66 0.72 6.89 -19.97
C THR A 66 -0.37 7.70 -19.28
N SER A 67 0.08 8.77 -18.63
CA SER A 67 -0.64 9.86 -17.96
C SER A 67 -2.03 10.21 -18.53
N THR A 68 -2.30 9.92 -19.81
CA THR A 68 -3.52 10.27 -20.53
C THR A 68 -4.75 9.43 -20.11
N GLN A 69 -4.62 8.13 -19.80
CA GLN A 69 -5.77 7.33 -19.32
C GLN A 69 -6.15 7.66 -17.86
N ALA A 70 -5.24 8.27 -17.10
CA ALA A 70 -5.49 8.68 -15.72
C ALA A 70 -6.41 9.92 -15.61
N GLN A 71 -6.56 10.71 -16.68
CA GLN A 71 -7.38 11.93 -16.66
C GLN A 71 -8.89 11.68 -16.89
N GLU A 72 -9.29 10.49 -17.37
CA GLU A 72 -10.69 10.06 -17.36
C GLU A 72 -11.12 9.46 -16.02
N LEU A 73 -10.18 9.29 -15.09
CA LEU A 73 -10.50 8.74 -13.78
C LEU A 73 -11.32 9.77 -13.00
N SER A 74 -12.56 9.37 -12.71
CA SER A 74 -13.46 9.87 -11.67
C SER A 74 -13.22 11.32 -11.18
N PRO A 75 -14.21 12.22 -11.30
CA PRO A 75 -14.09 13.61 -10.80
C PRO A 75 -13.85 13.69 -9.28
N TRP A 76 -13.94 12.56 -8.59
CA TRP A 76 -13.73 12.40 -7.16
C TRP A 76 -12.26 12.21 -6.77
N LEU A 77 -11.36 11.89 -7.71
CA LEU A 77 -9.95 11.64 -7.40
C LEU A 77 -9.11 12.92 -7.45
N ILE A 78 -8.08 13.00 -6.60
CA ILE A 78 -7.11 14.09 -6.68
C ILE A 78 -6.34 14.02 -8.00
N PRO A 79 -6.11 15.17 -8.68
CA PRO A 79 -5.34 15.19 -9.91
C PRO A 79 -3.88 14.86 -9.63
N GLY A 80 -3.26 14.09 -10.53
CA GLY A 80 -1.83 13.79 -10.44
C GLY A 80 -1.47 12.49 -11.14
N ARG A 81 -0.17 12.18 -11.13
CA ARG A 81 0.32 10.89 -11.63
C ARG A 81 -0.20 9.78 -10.72
N ILE A 82 -0.86 8.81 -11.34
CA ILE A 82 -1.24 7.57 -10.68
C ILE A 82 0.00 6.70 -10.61
N THR A 83 0.36 6.29 -9.40
CA THR A 83 1.47 5.35 -9.19
C THR A 83 1.12 3.98 -9.76
N PHE A 84 2.12 3.12 -9.93
CA PHE A 84 1.92 1.71 -10.32
C PHE A 84 0.86 0.97 -9.48
N TRP A 85 0.64 1.43 -8.24
CA TRP A 85 -0.32 0.85 -7.29
C TRP A 85 -1.72 1.46 -7.39
N HIS A 86 -1.98 2.33 -8.36
CA HIS A 86 -3.29 2.91 -8.66
C HIS A 86 -3.79 3.94 -7.64
N TRP A 87 -2.90 4.42 -6.78
CA TRP A 87 -3.10 5.62 -5.98
C TRP A 87 -2.32 6.80 -6.59
N PRO A 88 -2.87 8.03 -6.53
CA PRO A 88 -2.14 9.25 -6.86
C PRO A 88 -0.87 9.40 -6.01
N GLU A 89 0.22 9.94 -6.55
CA GLU A 89 1.50 10.16 -5.84
C GLU A 89 1.37 10.98 -4.53
N GLY A 90 0.31 11.79 -4.40
CA GLY A 90 0.02 12.56 -3.18
C GLY A 90 -0.80 11.82 -2.12
N ALA A 91 -1.35 10.65 -2.44
CA ALA A 91 -2.26 9.92 -1.55
C ALA A 91 -1.52 9.16 -0.44
N PHE A 92 -0.20 8.95 -0.56
CA PHE A 92 0.59 8.24 0.43
C PHE A 92 1.98 8.86 0.61
N THR A 93 2.55 8.68 1.79
CA THR A 93 3.99 8.89 1.98
C THR A 93 4.79 7.78 1.27
N PRO A 94 6.10 7.98 0.98
CA PRO A 94 6.91 6.95 0.33
C PRO A 94 6.90 5.59 1.06
N LYS A 95 6.90 5.60 2.40
CA LYS A 95 6.81 4.38 3.22
C LYS A 95 5.46 3.68 3.09
N GLN A 96 4.39 4.45 3.01
CA GLN A 96 3.04 3.92 2.82
C GLN A 96 2.86 3.36 1.41
N HIS A 97 3.47 3.98 0.38
CA HIS A 97 3.51 3.39 -0.96
C HIS A 97 4.24 2.06 -0.97
N PHE A 98 5.38 1.95 -0.27
CA PHE A 98 6.08 0.68 -0.12
C PHE A 98 5.24 -0.37 0.62
N SER A 99 4.58 0.03 1.70
CA SER A 99 3.66 -0.84 2.44
C SER A 99 2.47 -1.29 1.57
N ALA A 100 1.87 -0.37 0.80
CA ALA A 100 0.75 -0.66 -0.08
C ALA A 100 1.17 -1.61 -1.20
N LYS A 101 2.40 -1.46 -1.73
CA LYS A 101 3.02 -2.40 -2.66
C LYS A 101 3.09 -3.81 -2.08
N MET A 102 3.64 -3.95 -0.86
CA MET A 102 3.78 -5.26 -0.23
C MET A 102 2.42 -5.91 0.03
N ALA A 103 1.46 -5.12 0.52
CA ALA A 103 0.10 -5.58 0.71
C ALA A 103 -0.58 -5.96 -0.62
N MET A 104 -0.39 -5.21 -1.70
CA MET A 104 -0.91 -5.58 -3.03
C MET A 104 -0.40 -6.95 -3.47
N THR A 105 0.89 -7.25 -3.26
CA THR A 105 1.44 -8.57 -3.57
C THR A 105 0.75 -9.68 -2.76
N THR A 106 0.55 -9.46 -1.46
CA THR A 106 -0.22 -10.38 -0.60
C THR A 106 -1.65 -10.57 -1.13
N LEU A 107 -2.36 -9.47 -1.40
CA LEU A 107 -3.74 -9.49 -1.89
C LEU A 107 -3.87 -10.17 -3.26
N ALA A 108 -2.89 -10.01 -4.15
CA ALA A 108 -2.90 -10.60 -5.47
C ALA A 108 -2.77 -12.13 -5.44
N THR A 109 -2.15 -12.71 -4.41
CA THR A 109 -2.09 -14.17 -4.25
C THR A 109 -3.38 -14.77 -3.72
N GLU A 110 -4.20 -13.96 -3.04
CA GLU A 110 -5.39 -14.40 -2.28
C GLU A 110 -5.11 -15.57 -1.32
N ASP A 111 -3.84 -15.80 -0.97
CA ASP A 111 -3.42 -16.85 -0.05
C ASP A 111 -3.25 -16.27 1.34
N VAL A 112 -3.97 -16.82 2.33
CA VAL A 112 -3.80 -16.43 3.73
C VAL A 112 -2.38 -16.68 4.23
N GLY A 113 -1.66 -17.67 3.70
CA GLY A 113 -0.25 -17.90 4.02
C GLY A 113 0.65 -16.72 3.66
N SER A 114 0.31 -15.97 2.61
CA SER A 114 1.06 -14.77 2.22
C SER A 114 0.99 -13.64 3.25
N LEU A 115 -0.05 -13.61 4.11
CA LEU A 115 -0.12 -12.66 5.24
C LEU A 115 0.99 -12.93 6.26
N ASP A 116 1.52 -14.15 6.30
CA ASP A 116 2.59 -14.50 7.24
C ASP A 116 3.93 -13.86 6.85
N MET A 117 4.12 -13.67 5.55
CA MET A 117 5.31 -13.08 4.94
C MET A 117 5.19 -11.57 4.72
N ALA A 118 4.01 -10.98 4.97
CA ALA A 118 3.77 -9.56 4.79
C ALA A 118 4.55 -8.74 5.82
N THR A 119 5.80 -8.41 5.51
CA THR A 119 6.64 -7.49 6.29
C THR A 119 6.29 -6.06 5.92
N LEU A 120 5.19 -5.56 6.46
CA LEU A 120 4.89 -4.13 6.37
C LEU A 120 5.76 -3.44 7.44
N GLU A 121 6.78 -2.70 7.02
CA GLU A 121 7.75 -2.06 7.95
C GLU A 121 7.05 -1.15 8.97
N ASP A 122 5.98 -0.46 8.57
CA ASP A 122 5.13 0.35 9.46
C ASP A 122 4.22 -0.49 10.37
N LEU A 123 4.16 -1.81 10.16
CA LEU A 123 3.47 -2.79 11.01
C LEU A 123 4.41 -3.69 11.80
N ARG A 124 5.70 -3.38 11.81
CA ARG A 124 6.66 -4.11 12.62
C ARG A 124 6.37 -3.83 14.09
N ASP A 125 5.43 -4.58 14.63
CA ASP A 125 5.14 -4.60 16.05
C ASP A 125 6.32 -5.29 16.74
N PRO A 126 7.10 -4.57 17.56
CA PRO A 126 8.23 -5.17 18.26
C PRO A 126 7.80 -6.31 19.20
N HIS A 127 6.51 -6.42 19.51
CA HIS A 127 5.96 -7.48 20.35
C HIS A 127 5.49 -8.71 19.57
N LEU A 128 5.38 -8.65 18.24
CA LEU A 128 5.12 -9.83 17.43
C LEU A 128 6.41 -10.65 17.31
N THR A 129 6.51 -11.71 18.11
CA THR A 129 7.65 -12.62 18.09
C THR A 129 7.80 -13.22 16.69
N SER A 130 9.04 -13.30 16.19
CA SER A 130 9.36 -13.98 14.93
C SER A 130 9.32 -15.51 15.06
N SER A 131 8.55 -16.04 16.02
CA SER A 131 8.42 -17.48 16.21
C SER A 131 7.57 -18.06 15.08
N PRO A 132 8.01 -19.14 14.42
CA PRO A 132 7.21 -19.83 13.40
C PRO A 132 5.81 -20.23 13.89
N ALA A 133 5.66 -20.55 15.18
CA ALA A 133 4.37 -20.89 15.77
C ALA A 133 3.42 -19.68 15.83
N ALA A 134 3.95 -18.48 16.07
CA ALA A 134 3.16 -17.25 16.06
C ALA A 134 2.72 -16.85 14.64
N MET A 135 3.40 -17.31 13.59
CA MET A 135 3.00 -17.04 12.21
C MET A 135 1.68 -17.74 11.85
N LEU A 136 1.39 -18.90 12.44
CA LEU A 136 0.17 -19.65 12.16
C LEU A 136 -1.03 -19.24 13.03
N ASP A 137 -0.85 -18.28 13.95
CA ASP A 137 -1.93 -17.83 14.84
C ASP A 137 -2.97 -17.00 14.06
N PRO A 138 -4.25 -17.43 14.02
CA PRO A 138 -5.30 -16.71 13.31
C PRO A 138 -5.53 -15.28 13.81
N SER A 139 -5.27 -15.01 15.09
CA SER A 139 -5.38 -13.68 15.69
C SER A 139 -4.29 -12.75 15.14
N ILE A 140 -3.09 -13.27 14.93
CA ILE A 140 -1.97 -12.52 14.34
C ILE A 140 -2.26 -12.22 12.87
N ARG A 141 -2.79 -13.19 12.12
CA ARG A 141 -3.22 -12.97 10.73
C ARG A 141 -4.34 -11.94 10.63
N MET A 142 -5.34 -12.02 11.51
CA MET A 142 -6.41 -11.02 11.60
C MET A 142 -5.86 -9.63 11.92
N TYR A 143 -4.92 -9.51 12.87
CA TYR A 143 -4.26 -8.25 13.16
C TYR A 143 -3.54 -7.67 11.93
N ARG A 144 -2.75 -8.48 11.22
CA ARG A 144 -2.06 -8.05 9.98
C ARG A 144 -3.06 -7.61 8.91
N LEU A 145 -4.16 -8.34 8.75
CA LEU A 145 -5.20 -8.00 7.80
C LEU A 145 -5.90 -6.67 8.16
N LEU A 146 -6.24 -6.44 9.43
CA LEU A 146 -6.81 -5.15 9.89
C LEU A 146 -5.88 -3.97 9.61
N LYS A 147 -4.57 -4.19 9.65
CA LYS A 147 -3.61 -3.17 9.31
C LYS A 147 -3.53 -2.91 7.80
N ILE A 148 -3.63 -3.94 6.96
CA ILE A 148 -3.81 -3.79 5.51
C ILE A 148 -5.09 -3.00 5.22
N ILE A 149 -6.20 -3.36 5.86
CA ILE A 149 -7.49 -2.65 5.75
C ILE A 149 -7.33 -1.17 6.13
N ARG A 150 -6.63 -0.87 7.24
CA ARG A 150 -6.37 0.52 7.66
C ARG A 150 -5.55 1.29 6.62
N LEU A 151 -4.51 0.67 6.07
CA LEU A 151 -3.69 1.29 5.02
C LEU A 151 -4.51 1.55 3.75
N TRP A 152 -5.36 0.60 3.35
CA TRP A 152 -6.26 0.73 2.21
C TRP A 152 -7.28 1.84 2.41
N TRP A 153 -7.87 1.90 3.61
CA TRP A 153 -8.80 2.95 4.00
C TRP A 153 -8.14 4.32 3.92
N LEU A 154 -6.94 4.45 4.48
CA LEU A 154 -6.17 5.68 4.39
C LEU A 154 -5.91 6.11 2.95
N GLY A 155 -5.41 5.21 2.11
CA GLY A 155 -5.13 5.52 0.70
C GLY A 155 -6.37 5.87 -0.10
N THR A 156 -7.46 5.16 0.16
CA THR A 156 -8.76 5.43 -0.46
C THR A 156 -9.20 6.85 -0.14
N VAL A 157 -9.28 7.22 1.13
CA VAL A 157 -9.72 8.57 1.54
C VAL A 157 -8.75 9.65 1.06
N GLN A 158 -7.44 9.42 1.15
CA GLN A 158 -6.42 10.40 0.72
C GLN A 158 -6.31 10.55 -0.79
N SER A 159 -6.79 9.57 -1.57
CA SER A 159 -6.88 9.68 -3.02
C SER A 159 -8.07 10.50 -3.52
N LEU A 160 -9.01 10.82 -2.64
CA LEU A 160 -10.23 11.55 -2.99
C LEU A 160 -10.06 13.05 -2.76
N THR A 161 -10.68 13.85 -3.63
CA THR A 161 -10.91 15.28 -3.42
C THR A 161 -11.82 15.49 -2.19
N PRO A 162 -11.88 16.70 -1.62
CA PRO A 162 -12.82 16.99 -0.52
C PRO A 162 -14.29 16.64 -0.87
N ALA A 163 -14.69 16.86 -2.13
CA ALA A 163 -16.01 16.49 -2.62
C ALA A 163 -16.19 14.97 -2.67
N GLY A 164 -15.18 14.23 -3.15
CA GLY A 164 -15.19 12.76 -3.17
C GLY A 164 -15.24 12.13 -1.78
N GLN A 165 -14.53 12.73 -0.82
CA GLN A 165 -14.58 12.30 0.58
C GLN A 165 -15.97 12.53 1.19
N GLU A 166 -16.62 13.66 0.90
CA GLU A 166 -17.98 13.93 1.37
C GLU A 166 -18.99 12.96 0.74
N GLU A 167 -18.86 12.69 -0.56
CA GLU A 167 -19.70 11.70 -1.24
C GLU A 167 -19.51 10.30 -0.64
N LEU A 168 -18.27 9.88 -0.38
CA LEU A 168 -17.98 8.61 0.32
C LEU A 168 -18.68 8.55 1.68
N ARG A 169 -18.62 9.64 2.48
CA ARG A 169 -19.32 9.72 3.77
C ARG A 169 -20.83 9.58 3.62
N ASN A 170 -21.41 10.26 2.64
CA ASN A 170 -22.84 10.19 2.38
C ASN A 170 -23.28 8.78 1.99
N ARG A 171 -22.51 8.10 1.13
CA ARG A 171 -22.78 6.71 0.77
C ARG A 171 -22.68 5.77 1.97
N LEU A 172 -21.64 5.87 2.79
CA LEU A 172 -21.49 5.05 4.00
C LEU A 172 -22.65 5.27 5.00
N LYS A 173 -23.02 6.53 5.25
CA LYS A 173 -24.17 6.87 6.11
C LYS A 173 -25.50 6.37 5.54
N SER A 174 -25.65 6.30 4.22
CA SER A 174 -26.88 5.82 3.58
C SER A 174 -27.14 4.34 3.86
N ILE A 175 -26.08 3.54 3.94
CA ILE A 175 -26.15 2.09 4.22
C ILE A 175 -26.33 1.87 5.73
N HIS A 176 -25.59 2.61 6.56
CA HIS A 176 -25.63 2.44 8.02
C HIS A 176 -25.70 3.77 8.79
N LYS A 177 -26.89 4.38 8.81
CA LYS A 177 -27.14 5.71 9.41
C LYS A 177 -26.64 5.90 10.84
N SER A 178 -26.65 4.85 11.67
CA SER A 178 -26.26 4.91 13.08
C SER A 178 -24.84 4.44 13.39
N THR A 179 -24.12 3.91 12.39
CA THR A 179 -22.92 3.08 12.65
C THR A 179 -21.62 3.81 12.39
N TYR A 180 -21.61 4.79 11.49
CA TYR A 180 -20.43 5.56 11.15
C TYR A 180 -20.46 6.94 11.80
N THR A 181 -19.47 7.24 12.63
CA THR A 181 -19.29 8.58 13.20
C THR A 181 -18.53 9.48 12.22
N ASP A 182 -18.82 10.79 12.25
CA ASP A 182 -18.12 11.74 11.38
C ASP A 182 -16.61 11.77 11.64
N ASP A 183 -16.19 11.60 12.88
CA ASP A 183 -14.78 11.66 13.26
C ASP A 183 -13.98 10.48 12.71
N GLU A 184 -14.56 9.28 12.77
CA GLU A 184 -13.99 8.05 12.20
C GLU A 184 -13.85 8.12 10.67
N LEU A 185 -14.75 8.84 10.00
CA LEU A 185 -14.69 9.03 8.55
C LEU A 185 -13.82 10.21 8.11
N LYS A 186 -13.53 11.16 9.01
CA LYS A 186 -12.68 12.33 8.74
C LYS A 186 -11.20 12.03 8.88
N ASP A 187 -10.82 11.23 9.88
CA ASP A 187 -9.43 10.81 10.07
C ASP A 187 -9.29 9.30 9.92
N PRO A 188 -8.85 8.81 8.74
CA PRO A 188 -8.65 7.38 8.51
C PRO A 188 -7.67 6.73 9.48
N LYS A 189 -6.78 7.50 10.12
CA LYS A 189 -5.82 6.99 11.09
C LYS A 189 -6.46 6.69 12.44
N SER A 190 -7.54 7.39 12.79
CA SER A 190 -8.28 7.19 14.04
C SER A 190 -9.32 6.06 13.96
N ALA A 191 -9.53 5.50 12.76
CA ALA A 191 -10.44 4.40 12.50
C ALA A 191 -10.24 3.24 13.51
N SER A 192 -11.30 2.96 14.27
CA SER A 192 -11.34 1.86 15.23
C SER A 192 -11.29 0.50 14.52
N ASP A 193 -10.78 -0.55 15.17
CA ASP A 193 -10.78 -1.89 14.57
C ASP A 193 -12.22 -2.40 14.32
N ALA A 194 -13.17 -1.99 15.16
CA ALA A 194 -14.59 -2.27 14.95
C ALA A 194 -15.11 -1.62 13.66
N LEU A 195 -14.71 -0.38 13.38
CA LEU A 195 -15.02 0.29 12.11
C LEU A 195 -14.39 -0.44 10.93
N LEU A 196 -13.10 -0.78 11.00
CA LEU A 196 -12.38 -1.42 9.89
C LEU A 196 -12.99 -2.77 9.50
N LYS A 197 -13.44 -3.56 10.49
CA LYS A 197 -14.16 -4.81 10.25
C LYS A 197 -15.46 -4.58 9.49
N ARG A 198 -16.22 -3.55 9.86
CA ARG A 198 -17.47 -3.20 9.15
C ARG A 198 -17.19 -2.67 7.75
N LEU A 199 -16.22 -1.77 7.61
CA LEU A 199 -15.80 -1.24 6.31
C LEU A 199 -15.45 -2.36 5.34
N GLN A 200 -14.73 -3.40 5.77
CA GLN A 200 -14.40 -4.51 4.88
C GLN A 200 -15.64 -5.21 4.29
N ALA A 201 -16.78 -5.26 4.99
CA ALA A 201 -18.01 -5.85 4.47
C ALA A 201 -18.71 -4.94 3.44
N ASP A 202 -18.73 -3.63 3.69
CA ASP A 202 -19.62 -2.71 2.96
C ASP A 202 -18.89 -1.91 1.87
N VAL A 203 -17.59 -1.65 2.04
CA VAL A 203 -16.91 -0.57 1.32
C VAL A 203 -16.77 -0.87 -0.17
N ALA A 204 -16.62 -2.14 -0.58
CA ALA A 204 -16.51 -2.49 -2.00
C ALA A 204 -17.77 -2.09 -2.81
N GLY A 205 -18.96 -2.23 -2.22
CA GLY A 205 -20.22 -1.79 -2.81
C GLY A 205 -20.41 -0.26 -2.77
N VAL A 206 -19.88 0.40 -1.74
CA VAL A 206 -19.97 1.86 -1.55
C VAL A 206 -19.06 2.62 -2.52
N LEU A 207 -17.85 2.10 -2.75
CA LEU A 207 -16.81 2.84 -3.46
C LEU A 207 -17.18 3.11 -4.92
N GLY A 208 -17.89 2.20 -5.59
CA GLY A 208 -18.43 2.42 -6.94
C GLY A 208 -17.43 3.08 -7.89
N ASP A 209 -17.81 4.27 -8.37
CA ASP A 209 -17.06 5.16 -9.26
C ASP A 209 -16.13 6.16 -8.54
N LEU A 210 -16.08 6.17 -7.20
CA LEU A 210 -15.25 7.11 -6.42
C LEU A 210 -13.76 6.84 -6.59
N VAL A 211 -13.38 5.58 -6.79
CA VAL A 211 -11.98 5.14 -6.81
C VAL A 211 -11.62 4.44 -8.11
N ALA A 212 -10.33 4.36 -8.39
CA ALA A 212 -9.83 3.60 -9.53
C ALA A 212 -10.21 2.11 -9.42
N PRO A 213 -10.48 1.41 -10.55
CA PRO A 213 -10.90 0.00 -10.55
C PRO A 213 -9.98 -0.94 -9.76
N LYS A 214 -8.65 -0.74 -9.80
CA LYS A 214 -7.73 -1.59 -9.04
C LYS A 214 -7.79 -1.38 -7.53
N VAL A 215 -8.11 -0.17 -7.07
CA VAL A 215 -8.35 0.09 -5.64
C VAL A 215 -9.57 -0.70 -5.17
N LYS A 216 -10.63 -0.72 -5.99
CA LYS A 216 -11.82 -1.55 -5.75
C LYS A 216 -11.49 -3.04 -5.72
N GLN A 217 -10.73 -3.55 -6.69
CA GLN A 217 -10.27 -4.95 -6.71
C GLN A 217 -9.48 -5.32 -5.43
N GLY A 218 -8.63 -4.41 -4.94
CA GLY A 218 -7.91 -4.61 -3.69
C GLY A 218 -8.85 -4.75 -2.47
N TRP A 219 -9.93 -3.95 -2.40
CA TRP A 219 -10.95 -4.10 -1.37
C TRP A 219 -11.71 -5.43 -1.45
N GLU A 220 -12.02 -5.90 -2.66
CA GLU A 220 -12.65 -7.21 -2.84
C GLU A 220 -11.73 -8.35 -2.39
N ALA A 221 -10.43 -8.29 -2.70
CA ALA A 221 -9.43 -9.26 -2.25
C ALA A 221 -9.27 -9.26 -0.72
N ILE A 222 -9.24 -8.08 -0.10
CA ILE A 222 -9.28 -7.92 1.36
C ILE A 222 -10.50 -8.64 1.94
N GLY A 223 -11.67 -8.45 1.32
CA GLY A 223 -12.92 -9.09 1.74
C GLY A 223 -12.82 -10.61 1.75
N ARG A 224 -12.26 -11.21 0.69
CA ARG A 224 -12.06 -12.66 0.58
C ARG A 224 -11.10 -13.18 1.65
N LEU A 225 -9.93 -12.56 1.81
CA LEU A 225 -8.95 -12.95 2.83
C LEU A 225 -9.53 -12.86 4.23
N TYR A 226 -10.37 -11.85 4.51
CA TYR A 226 -10.98 -11.70 5.83
C TYR A 226 -11.88 -12.89 6.20
N VAL A 227 -12.73 -13.31 5.27
CA VAL A 227 -13.60 -14.48 5.44
C VAL A 227 -12.79 -15.75 5.64
N GLU A 228 -11.69 -15.91 4.90
CA GLU A 228 -10.82 -17.08 5.02
C GLU A 228 -10.10 -17.11 6.38
N VAL A 229 -9.54 -15.99 6.84
CA VAL A 229 -8.91 -15.89 8.16
C VAL A 229 -9.91 -16.20 9.28
N GLN A 230 -11.16 -15.68 9.20
CA GLN A 230 -12.22 -16.02 10.16
C GLN A 230 -12.53 -17.53 10.16
N SER A 231 -12.57 -18.14 8.97
CA SER A 231 -12.83 -19.57 8.81
C SER A 231 -11.74 -20.42 9.47
N ILE A 232 -10.46 -20.06 9.31
CA ILE A 232 -9.32 -20.74 9.93
C ILE A 232 -9.34 -20.56 11.46
N ALA A 233 -9.78 -19.40 11.94
CA ALA A 233 -9.89 -19.11 13.37
C ALA A 233 -11.00 -19.89 14.08
N GLY A 234 -11.83 -20.65 13.35
CA GLY A 234 -13.04 -21.27 13.90
C GLY A 234 -14.04 -20.23 14.43
N MET A 235 -13.94 -18.98 13.98
CA MET A 235 -14.83 -17.92 14.41
C MET A 235 -16.19 -18.09 13.72
N PRO A 236 -17.31 -18.00 14.47
CA PRO A 236 -18.63 -18.08 13.86
C PRO A 236 -18.79 -16.93 12.86
N ARG A 237 -19.17 -17.27 11.61
CA ARG A 237 -19.51 -16.27 10.60
C ARG A 237 -20.77 -15.54 11.05
N THR A 238 -20.69 -14.23 11.20
CA THR A 238 -21.88 -13.43 11.51
C THR A 238 -22.78 -13.32 10.28
N ALA A 239 -24.06 -13.00 10.48
CA ALA A 239 -24.96 -12.71 9.36
C ALA A 239 -24.48 -11.50 8.53
N GLU A 240 -23.73 -10.57 9.15
CA GLU A 240 -23.05 -9.46 8.48
C GLU A 240 -21.93 -9.95 7.56
N ASP A 241 -21.06 -10.85 8.03
CA ASP A 241 -19.96 -11.41 7.23
C ASP A 241 -20.50 -12.13 5.98
N LEU A 242 -21.63 -12.85 6.12
CA LEU A 242 -22.28 -13.55 5.02
C LEU A 242 -23.02 -12.61 4.06
N ARG A 243 -23.61 -11.51 4.56
CA ARG A 243 -24.26 -10.48 3.73
C ARG A 243 -23.23 -9.75 2.87
N GLY A 244 -22.11 -9.30 3.43
CA GLY A 244 -21.06 -8.62 2.65
C GLY A 244 -20.55 -9.48 1.49
N VAL A 245 -20.38 -10.79 1.68
CA VAL A 245 -19.99 -11.69 0.58
C VAL A 245 -21.10 -11.82 -0.46
N LYS A 246 -22.35 -12.02 -0.02
CA LYS A 246 -23.48 -12.22 -0.92
C LYS A 246 -23.82 -10.95 -1.71
N ASP A 247 -23.85 -9.79 -1.05
CA ASP A 247 -24.16 -8.50 -1.66
C ASP A 247 -23.05 -8.09 -2.64
N ASN A 248 -21.78 -8.41 -2.35
CA ASN A 248 -20.70 -8.24 -3.32
C ASN A 248 -20.88 -9.13 -4.56
N ILE A 249 -21.27 -10.40 -4.40
CA ILE A 249 -21.54 -11.29 -5.54
C ILE A 249 -22.72 -10.77 -6.37
N GLU A 250 -23.85 -10.45 -5.72
CA GLU A 250 -25.04 -9.94 -6.42
C GLU A 250 -24.79 -8.59 -7.11
N PHE A 251 -24.00 -7.70 -6.49
CA PHE A 251 -23.60 -6.42 -7.07
C PHE A 251 -22.65 -6.60 -8.27
N VAL A 252 -21.67 -7.51 -8.18
CA VAL A 252 -20.79 -7.84 -9.30
C VAL A 252 -21.59 -8.44 -10.45
N GLU A 253 -22.54 -9.33 -10.18
CA GLU A 253 -23.44 -9.87 -11.19
C GLU A 253 -24.32 -8.78 -11.83
N MET A 254 -24.82 -7.82 -11.03
CA MET A 254 -25.60 -6.70 -11.53
C MET A 254 -24.77 -5.81 -12.48
N LEU A 255 -23.54 -5.47 -12.11
CA LEU A 255 -22.63 -4.69 -12.94
C LEU A 255 -22.28 -5.43 -14.24
N ALA A 256 -22.03 -6.75 -14.17
CA ALA A 256 -21.79 -7.57 -15.35
C ALA A 256 -22.99 -7.57 -16.32
N ARG A 257 -24.23 -7.63 -15.80
CA ARG A 257 -25.46 -7.50 -16.61
C ARG A 257 -25.59 -6.13 -17.26
N MET A 258 -25.18 -5.06 -16.57
CA MET A 258 -25.20 -3.70 -17.12
C MET A 258 -24.20 -3.51 -18.26
N ASP A 259 -22.96 -4.01 -18.10
CA ASP A 259 -21.93 -3.96 -19.15
C ASP A 259 -22.33 -4.80 -20.38
N ALA A 260 -22.89 -5.99 -20.16
CA ALA A 260 -23.42 -6.83 -21.24
C ALA A 260 -24.53 -6.13 -22.06
N ARG A 261 -25.41 -5.36 -21.40
CA ARG A 261 -26.45 -4.57 -22.10
C ARG A 261 -25.86 -3.42 -22.90
N GLN A 262 -24.83 -2.74 -22.39
CA GLN A 262 -24.16 -1.66 -23.12
C GLN A 262 -23.42 -2.18 -24.35
N LYS A 263 -22.82 -3.38 -24.27
CA LYS A 263 -22.13 -4.02 -25.40
C LYS A 263 -23.10 -4.62 -26.42
N GLY A 264 -24.24 -5.16 -25.97
CA GLY A 264 -25.26 -5.76 -26.84
C GLY A 264 -26.19 -4.77 -27.55
N GLY A 265 -26.21 -3.48 -27.16
CA GLY A 265 -27.02 -2.44 -27.78
C GLY A 265 -26.38 -1.72 -28.97
N LYS A 266 -25.17 -2.12 -29.38
CA LYS A 266 -24.49 -1.64 -30.59
C LYS A 266 -24.45 -2.75 -31.64
N ALA A 267 -25.61 -3.07 -32.20
CA ALA A 267 -25.74 -3.94 -33.37
C ALA A 267 -26.79 -3.34 -34.30
#